data_AF-A0A419FXZ4-F1
#
_entry.id   AF-A0A419FXZ4-F1
#
_cell.length_a   1.000
_cell.length_b   1.000
_cell.length_c   1.000
_cell.angle_alpha   90.00
_cell.angle_beta   90.00
_cell.angle_gamma   90.00
#
_symmetry.space_group_name_H-M   'P 1'
#
loop_
_entity.id
_entity.type
_entity.pdbx_description
1 polymer ?
#
loop_
_entity_poly.entity_id
_entity_poly.type
_entity_poly.pdbx_seq_one_letter_code
_entity_poly.pdbx_strand_id
1 'polypeptide(L)'
;MKNISHIVDRLKNKFGFKSDSEVAESLKMTKTALYNHKLRGTIPYGPLSTFCEINNISLDWLLTGVGPMERTPQVGEEMPSFNEVSDVTKLIVKVLQDMPEDDQREILKRIEEKKLLSELLREKRGESSTG
;
A
#
# COMPACT_ATOMS: atom_id res chain seq x y z
N MET A 1 -13.97 4.50 -16.30
CA MET A 1 -14.56 3.15 -16.23
C MET A 1 -13.43 2.13 -16.38
N LYS A 2 -13.29 1.13 -15.50
CA LYS A 2 -12.22 0.13 -15.56
C LYS A 2 -12.48 -0.79 -16.76
N ASN A 3 -11.61 -0.77 -17.78
CA ASN A 3 -11.81 -1.53 -19.01
C ASN A 3 -10.54 -2.33 -19.35
N ILE A 4 -10.72 -3.62 -19.63
CA ILE A 4 -9.64 -4.55 -19.96
C ILE A 4 -8.84 -4.13 -21.21
N SER A 5 -9.46 -3.47 -22.20
CA SER A 5 -8.74 -2.92 -23.36
C SER A 5 -7.76 -1.83 -22.94
N HIS A 6 -8.16 -0.93 -22.03
CA HIS A 6 -7.27 0.13 -21.54
C HIS A 6 -6.12 -0.44 -20.69
N ILE A 7 -6.39 -1.51 -19.93
CA ILE A 7 -5.37 -2.23 -19.17
C ILE A 7 -4.34 -2.87 -20.12
N VAL A 8 -4.81 -3.55 -21.17
CA VAL A 8 -3.95 -4.16 -22.20
C VAL A 8 -3.09 -3.10 -22.89
N ASP A 9 -3.66 -1.95 -23.25
CA ASP A 9 -2.92 -0.88 -23.92
C ASP A 9 -1.85 -0.25 -23.00
N ARG A 10 -2.15 -0.10 -21.69
CA ARG A 10 -1.15 0.33 -20.70
C ARG A 10 0.01 -0.67 -20.58
N LEU A 11 -0.28 -1.97 -20.57
CA LEU A 11 0.75 -3.01 -20.54
C LEU A 11 1.63 -2.94 -21.79
N LYS A 12 1.03 -2.80 -22.98
CA LYS A 12 1.77 -2.63 -24.23
C LYS A 12 2.68 -1.41 -24.19
N ASN A 13 2.15 -0.26 -23.78
CA ASN A 13 2.92 0.98 -23.77
C ASN A 13 4.07 0.94 -22.76
N LYS A 14 3.91 0.31 -21.60
CA LYS A 14 4.97 0.22 -20.60
C LYS A 14 6.05 -0.79 -20.97
N PHE A 15 5.65 -1.99 -21.36
CA PHE A 15 6.57 -3.12 -21.55
C PHE A 15 7.01 -3.31 -22.99
N GLY A 16 6.51 -2.47 -23.91
CA GLY A 16 6.82 -2.53 -25.33
C GLY A 16 6.19 -3.72 -26.05
N PHE A 17 5.13 -4.32 -25.51
CA PHE A 17 4.44 -5.42 -26.17
C PHE A 17 3.77 -4.95 -27.46
N LYS A 18 4.02 -5.66 -28.55
CA LYS A 18 3.55 -5.32 -29.90
C LYS A 18 2.18 -5.91 -30.20
N SER A 19 1.73 -6.89 -29.41
CA SER A 19 0.47 -7.59 -29.66
C SER A 19 -0.24 -8.03 -28.39
N ASP A 20 -1.55 -8.23 -28.48
CA ASP A 20 -2.37 -8.83 -27.41
C ASP A 20 -1.88 -10.24 -27.06
N SER A 21 -1.23 -10.92 -28.01
CA SER A 21 -0.63 -12.24 -27.79
C SER A 21 0.50 -12.19 -26.77
N GLU A 22 1.41 -11.23 -26.91
CA GLU A 22 2.53 -11.04 -25.98
C GLU A 22 2.02 -10.64 -24.59
N VAL A 23 0.96 -9.83 -24.53
CA VAL A 23 0.30 -9.48 -23.26
C VAL A 23 -0.30 -10.73 -22.61
N ALA A 24 -0.99 -11.57 -23.37
CA ALA A 24 -1.59 -12.81 -22.85
C ALA A 24 -0.50 -13.76 -22.29
N GLU A 25 0.58 -13.94 -23.05
CA GLU A 25 1.72 -14.77 -22.64
C GLU A 25 2.38 -14.23 -21.35
N SER A 26 2.56 -12.92 -21.26
CA SER A 26 3.13 -12.25 -20.08
C SER A 26 2.24 -12.41 -18.84
N LEU A 27 0.92 -12.41 -19.01
CA LEU A 27 -0.06 -12.68 -17.97
C LEU A 27 -0.29 -14.18 -17.71
N LYS A 28 0.50 -15.07 -18.33
CA LYS A 28 0.37 -16.55 -18.24
C LYS A 28 -1.04 -17.06 -18.61
N MET A 29 -1.68 -16.43 -19.59
CA MET A 29 -2.98 -16.82 -20.10
C MET A 29 -2.94 -17.13 -21.61
N THR A 30 -3.92 -17.87 -22.09
CA THR A 30 -4.05 -18.12 -23.53
C THR A 30 -4.59 -16.89 -24.25
N LYS A 31 -4.23 -16.73 -25.52
CA LYS A 31 -4.73 -15.66 -26.40
C LYS A 31 -6.27 -15.63 -26.43
N THR A 32 -6.87 -16.82 -26.47
CA THR A 32 -8.33 -17.01 -26.44
C THR A 32 -8.94 -16.56 -25.11
N ALA A 33 -8.27 -16.81 -23.98
CA ALA A 33 -8.74 -16.35 -22.68
C ALA A 33 -8.73 -14.82 -22.59
N LEU A 34 -7.65 -14.16 -23.01
CA LEU A 34 -7.58 -12.70 -23.04
C LEU A 34 -8.66 -12.09 -23.96
N TYR A 35 -8.85 -12.68 -25.15
CA TYR A 35 -9.91 -12.25 -26.07
C TYR A 35 -11.31 -12.37 -25.45
N ASN A 36 -11.61 -13.48 -24.77
CA ASN A 36 -12.88 -13.68 -24.08
C ASN A 36 -13.11 -12.66 -22.95
N HIS A 37 -12.06 -12.29 -22.22
CA HIS A 37 -12.13 -11.22 -21.22
C HIS A 37 -12.44 -9.85 -21.85
N LYS A 38 -11.79 -9.52 -22.98
CA LYS A 38 -12.08 -8.30 -23.76
C LYS A 38 -13.53 -8.26 -24.26
N LEU A 39 -14.01 -9.36 -24.82
CA LEU A 39 -15.37 -9.45 -25.35
C LEU A 39 -16.44 -9.29 -24.25
N ARG A 40 -16.18 -9.87 -23.07
CA ARG A 40 -17.11 -9.82 -21.93
C ARG A 40 -16.94 -8.57 -21.06
N GLY A 41 -15.92 -7.74 -21.33
CA GLY A 41 -15.57 -6.59 -20.50
C GLY A 41 -15.14 -6.96 -19.08
N THR A 42 -14.69 -8.21 -18.86
CA THR A 42 -14.30 -8.70 -17.53
C THR A 42 -12.80 -8.55 -17.31
N ILE A 43 -12.42 -8.25 -16.06
CA ILE A 43 -11.02 -8.02 -15.68
C ILE A 43 -10.48 -9.30 -15.00
N PRO A 44 -9.41 -9.92 -15.54
CA PRO A 44 -8.78 -11.09 -14.92
C PRO A 44 -7.88 -10.66 -13.76
N TYR A 45 -8.46 -10.34 -12.61
CA TYR A 45 -7.73 -9.81 -11.45
C TYR A 45 -6.62 -10.72 -10.94
N GLY A 46 -6.81 -12.04 -10.93
CA GLY A 46 -5.78 -13.00 -10.49
C GLY A 46 -4.49 -12.87 -11.30
N PRO A 47 -4.54 -13.15 -12.63
CA PRO A 47 -3.38 -12.98 -13.51
C PRO A 47 -2.76 -11.58 -13.48
N LEU A 48 -3.57 -10.52 -13.40
CA LEU A 48 -3.09 -9.14 -13.32
C LEU A 48 -2.37 -8.85 -12.00
N SER A 49 -2.87 -9.34 -10.86
CA SER A 49 -2.24 -9.17 -9.55
C SER A 49 -0.88 -9.85 -9.52
N THR A 50 -0.81 -11.12 -9.93
CA THR A 50 0.43 -11.88 -9.98
C THR A 50 1.46 -11.20 -10.90
N PHE A 51 1.04 -10.70 -12.05
CA PHE A 51 1.91 -9.94 -12.94
C PHE A 51 2.43 -8.65 -12.29
N CYS A 52 1.56 -7.91 -11.61
CA CYS A 52 1.91 -6.68 -10.90
C CYS A 52 2.89 -6.92 -9.75
N GLU A 53 2.74 -8.03 -9.02
CA GLU A 53 3.67 -8.46 -7.98
C GLU A 53 5.07 -8.76 -8.54
N ILE A 54 5.14 -9.58 -9.60
CA ILE A 54 6.43 -9.98 -10.22
C ILE A 54 7.16 -8.77 -10.81
N ASN A 55 6.44 -7.83 -11.41
CA ASN A 55 7.03 -6.68 -12.11
C ASN A 55 7.08 -5.41 -11.25
N ASN A 56 6.72 -5.51 -9.96
CA ASN A 56 6.70 -4.39 -9.02
C ASN A 56 5.88 -3.17 -9.51
N ILE A 57 4.69 -3.43 -10.09
CA ILE A 57 3.76 -2.41 -10.63
C ILE A 57 2.52 -2.30 -9.75
N SER A 58 2.01 -1.09 -9.55
CA SER A 58 0.76 -0.86 -8.83
C SER A 58 -0.43 -1.39 -9.62
N LEU A 59 -1.19 -2.30 -9.02
CA LEU A 59 -2.43 -2.82 -9.62
C LEU A 59 -3.44 -1.68 -9.79
N ASP A 60 -3.54 -0.76 -8.84
CA ASP A 60 -4.44 0.39 -8.93
C ASP A 60 -4.08 1.32 -10.08
N TRP A 61 -2.78 1.58 -10.28
CA TRP A 61 -2.32 2.31 -11.46
C TRP A 61 -2.68 1.57 -12.74
N LEU A 62 -2.47 0.24 -12.78
CA LEU A 62 -2.77 -0.55 -13.97
C LEU A 62 -4.26 -0.50 -14.32
N LEU A 63 -5.14 -0.59 -13.32
CA LEU A 63 -6.59 -0.58 -13.49
C LEU A 63 -7.14 0.82 -13.81
N THR A 64 -6.65 1.85 -13.13
CA THR A 64 -7.23 3.21 -13.19
C THR A 64 -6.45 4.15 -14.11
N GLY A 65 -5.14 3.95 -14.23
CA GLY A 65 -4.20 4.87 -14.89
C GLY A 65 -3.82 6.06 -14.01
N VAL A 66 -4.23 6.06 -12.74
CA VAL A 66 -4.03 7.16 -11.79
C VAL A 66 -3.12 6.68 -10.66
N GLY A 67 -2.25 7.56 -10.16
CA GLY A 67 -1.36 7.28 -9.04
C GLY A 67 0.04 6.80 -9.45
N PRO A 68 0.88 6.41 -8.47
CA PRO A 68 2.25 5.97 -8.72
C PRO A 68 2.26 4.62 -9.45
N MET A 69 3.06 4.54 -10.51
CA MET A 69 3.14 3.39 -11.38
C MET A 69 3.90 2.22 -10.76
N GLU A 70 5.06 2.52 -10.16
CA GLU A 70 5.87 1.51 -9.49
C GLU A 70 5.32 1.29 -8.09
N ARG A 71 5.33 0.03 -7.66
CA ARG A 71 5.23 -0.26 -6.23
C ARG A 71 6.53 0.24 -5.63
N THR A 72 6.52 1.42 -5.01
CA THR A 72 7.54 1.73 -4.01
C THR A 72 7.59 0.53 -3.06
N PRO A 73 8.77 -0.03 -2.71
CA PRO A 73 8.86 -1.14 -1.79
C PRO A 73 8.13 -0.75 -0.51
N GLN A 74 6.91 -1.25 -0.36
CA GLN A 74 6.12 -1.06 0.84
C GLN A 74 6.72 -2.01 1.84
N VAL A 75 7.64 -1.48 2.65
CA VAL A 75 7.99 -2.09 3.92
C VAL A 75 6.72 -2.03 4.77
N GLY A 76 5.99 -3.14 4.79
CA GLY A 76 4.86 -3.38 5.69
C GLY A 76 3.58 -2.65 5.31
N GLU A 77 2.49 -3.42 5.36
CA GLU A 77 1.12 -3.08 5.77
C GLU A 77 0.65 -1.63 5.62
N GLU A 78 -0.54 -1.46 5.04
CA GLU A 78 -1.32 -0.22 5.02
C GLU A 78 -1.32 0.46 6.40
N MET A 79 -0.38 1.39 6.62
CA MET A 79 -0.47 2.30 7.74
C MET A 79 -1.59 3.28 7.42
N PRO A 80 -2.51 3.53 8.36
CA PRO A 80 -3.47 4.62 8.21
C PRO A 80 -2.68 5.90 7.92
N SER A 81 -3.16 6.69 6.97
CA SER A 81 -2.63 8.01 6.65
C SER A 81 -2.31 8.77 7.93
N PHE A 82 -1.04 8.74 8.35
CA PHE A 82 -0.57 9.63 9.41
C PHE A 82 -0.65 11.03 8.81
N ASN A 83 -1.61 11.82 9.29
CA ASN A 83 -1.45 13.27 9.31
C ASN A 83 0.02 13.55 9.64
N GLU A 84 0.69 14.34 8.79
CA GLU A 84 2.12 14.68 8.86
C GLU A 84 2.74 14.33 10.21
N VAL A 85 3.41 13.17 10.25
CA VAL A 85 4.15 12.73 11.44
C VAL A 85 5.06 13.88 11.85
N SER A 86 4.88 14.40 13.07
CA SER A 86 5.68 15.51 13.59
C SER A 86 7.17 15.20 13.42
N ASP A 87 7.97 16.22 13.12
CA ASP A 87 9.43 16.04 12.97
C ASP A 87 10.07 15.42 14.22
N VAL A 88 9.47 15.64 15.40
CA VAL A 88 9.88 14.99 16.64
C VAL A 88 9.68 13.48 16.59
N THR A 89 8.54 13.01 16.07
CA THR A 89 8.27 11.58 15.94
C THR A 89 9.21 10.92 14.93
N LYS A 90 9.51 11.59 13.82
CA LYS A 90 10.53 11.11 12.86
C LYS A 90 11.91 10.98 13.51
N LEU A 91 12.29 11.96 14.34
CA LEU A 91 13.56 11.93 15.08
C LEU A 91 13.61 10.79 16.10
N ILE A 92 12.51 10.54 16.82
CA ILE A 92 12.41 9.41 17.77
C ILE A 92 12.62 8.08 17.05
N VAL A 93 11.97 7.86 15.90
CA VAL A 93 12.15 6.64 15.11
C VAL A 93 13.62 6.47 14.71
N LYS A 94 14.25 7.55 14.23
CA LYS A 94 15.67 7.51 13.84
C LYS A 94 16.58 7.12 15.01
N VAL A 95 16.33 7.65 16.20
CA VAL A 95 17.11 7.32 17.40
C VAL A 95 16.91 5.87 17.81
N LEU A 96 15.67 5.36 17.76
CA LEU A 96 15.37 3.98 18.16
C LEU A 96 15.99 2.94 17.21
N GLN A 97 16.15 3.24 15.93
CA GLN A 97 16.71 2.33 14.93
C GLN A 97 18.15 1.89 15.25
N ASP A 98 18.92 2.74 15.92
CA ASP A 98 20.31 2.45 16.30
C ASP A 98 20.42 1.80 17.70
N MET A 99 19.29 1.54 18.37
CA MET A 99 19.25 0.98 19.73
C MET A 99 18.94 -0.52 19.74
N PRO A 100 19.52 -1.30 20.67
CA PRO A 100 19.13 -2.69 20.91
C PRO A 100 17.64 -2.84 21.23
N GLU A 101 17.04 -3.98 20.86
CA GLU A 101 15.62 -4.23 21.06
C GLU A 101 15.19 -4.15 22.53
N ASP A 102 16.04 -4.59 23.46
CA ASP A 102 15.77 -4.51 24.91
C ASP A 102 15.63 -3.06 25.38
N ASP A 103 16.47 -2.15 24.86
CA ASP A 103 16.39 -0.73 25.16
C ASP A 103 15.15 -0.09 24.51
N GLN A 104 14.80 -0.51 23.29
CA GLN A 104 13.57 -0.07 22.63
C GLN A 104 12.31 -0.48 23.44
N ARG A 105 12.29 -1.70 23.99
CA ARG A 105 11.18 -2.21 24.82
C ARG A 105 11.03 -1.44 26.12
N GLU A 106 12.15 -1.12 26.78
CA GLU A 106 12.14 -0.32 28.01
C GLU A 106 11.66 1.13 27.74
N ILE A 107 12.03 1.71 26.59
CA ILE A 107 11.53 3.03 26.17
C ILE A 107 10.02 2.97 25.90
N LEU A 108 9.55 1.95 25.18
CA LEU A 108 8.13 1.77 24.90
C LEU A 108 7.31 1.73 26.19
N LYS A 109 7.76 0.95 27.18
CA LYS A 109 7.10 0.85 28.49
C LYS A 109 6.96 2.23 29.16
N ARG A 110 8.02 3.05 29.16
CA ARG A 110 7.95 4.41 29.73
C ARG A 110 6.98 5.32 28.99
N ILE A 111 6.86 5.18 27.67
CA ILE A 111 5.92 5.95 26.86
C ILE A 111 4.47 5.55 27.21
N GLU A 112 4.20 4.25 27.33
CA GLU A 112 2.88 3.73 27.72
C GLU A 112 2.47 4.20 29.12
N GLU A 113 3.37 4.13 30.10
CA GLU A 113 3.13 4.64 31.46
C GLU A 113 2.78 6.13 31.45
N LYS A 114 3.53 6.94 30.69
CA LYS A 114 3.28 8.38 30.57
C LYS A 114 1.95 8.68 29.88
N LYS A 115 1.59 7.90 28.87
CA LYS A 115 0.31 8.03 28.15
C LYS A 115 -0.86 7.72 29.09
N LEU A 116 -0.79 6.58 29.79
CA LEU A 116 -1.81 6.17 30.76
C LEU A 116 -1.99 7.23 31.86
N LEU A 117 -0.90 7.73 32.45
CA LEU A 117 -0.98 8.78 33.47
C LEU A 117 -1.65 10.05 32.95
N SER A 118 -1.32 10.45 31.72
CA SER A 118 -1.91 11.65 31.09
C SER A 118 -3.41 11.49 30.86
N GLU A 119 -3.86 10.30 30.48
CA GLU A 119 -5.27 9.96 30.30
C GLU A 119 -6.03 10.00 31.63
N LEU A 120 -5.51 9.35 32.68
CA LEU A 120 -6.11 9.36 34.03
C LEU A 120 -6.22 10.78 34.62
N LEU A 121 -5.21 11.62 34.41
CA LEU A 121 -5.24 13.02 34.87
C LEU A 121 -6.27 13.86 34.09
N ARG A 122 -6.52 13.52 32.81
CA ARG A 122 -7.54 14.20 32.00
C ARG A 122 -8.94 13.86 32.51
N GLU A 123 -9.20 12.61 32.87
CA GLU A 123 -10.47 12.16 33.44
C GLU A 123 -10.79 12.87 34.76
N LYS A 124 -9.84 12.86 35.72
CA LYS A 124 -10.03 13.54 37.02
C LYS A 124 -10.30 15.05 36.90
N ARG A 125 -9.73 15.70 35.88
CA ARG A 125 -9.97 17.12 35.60
C ARG A 125 -11.34 17.39 34.96
N GLY A 126 -11.86 16.46 34.16
CA GLY A 126 -13.21 16.57 33.57
C GLY A 126 -14.32 16.43 34.61
N GLU A 127 -14.11 15.61 35.63
CA GLU A 127 -15.08 15.35 36.71
C GLU A 127 -15.16 16.50 37.73
N SER A 128 -14.14 17.36 37.82
CA SER A 128 -14.07 18.47 38.78
C SER A 128 -14.78 19.76 38.32
N SER A 129 -15.42 19.78 37.14
CA SER A 129 -16.14 20.96 36.61
C SER A 129 -17.68 20.85 36.65
N THR A 130 -18.22 19.84 37.33
CA THR A 130 -19.68 19.63 37.49
C THR A 130 -20.14 19.54 38.95
N GLY A 131 -19.36 20.06 39.90
CA GLY A 131 -19.71 20.14 41.32
C GLY A 131 -20.00 21.55 41.78
#